data_AF-A0A929VFU7-F1
#
_entry.id   AF-A0A929VFU7-F1
#
_cell.length_a   1.000
_cell.length_b   1.000
_cell.length_c   1.000
_cell.angle_alpha   90.00
_cell.angle_beta   90.00
_cell.angle_gamma   90.00
#
_symmetry.space_group_name_H-M   'P 1'
#
loop_
_entity.id
_entity.type
_entity.pdbx_description
1 polymer ?
#
loop_
_entity_poly.entity_id
_entity_poly.type
_entity_poly.pdbx_seq_one_letter_code
_entity_poly.pdbx_strand_id
1 'polypeptide(L)'
;MDKQLMENLKKIYMGIGVYDLVGLLLIAIIGKASVSTMAGLLAGSIVAMLALFSIAKNLDGLGNRDKKSATLSSMGSYAFRIFIYGAVLVFAATTKHINVYTVALGLISTNIVIKAQNLLGGKNLIKKMRKED
;
A
#
# COMPACT_ATOMS: atom_id res chain seq x y z
N MET A 1 -13.37 0.40 13.28
CA MET A 1 -13.17 -0.02 11.89
C MET A 1 -14.31 -0.93 11.50
N ASP A 2 -15.16 -0.45 10.60
CA ASP A 2 -16.30 -1.22 10.13
C ASP A 2 -15.86 -2.54 9.46
N LYS A 3 -16.77 -3.53 9.46
CA LYS A 3 -16.48 -4.89 8.97
C LYS A 3 -16.14 -4.92 7.47
N GLN A 4 -16.78 -4.07 6.67
CA GLN A 4 -16.58 -4.00 5.22
C GLN A 4 -15.20 -3.41 4.89
N LEU A 5 -14.78 -2.35 5.58
CA LEU A 5 -13.46 -1.75 5.42
C LEU A 5 -12.35 -2.71 5.87
N MET A 6 -12.55 -3.44 6.96
CA MET A 6 -11.62 -4.50 7.40
C MET A 6 -11.50 -5.64 6.36
N GLU A 7 -12.60 -6.06 5.76
CA GLU A 7 -12.59 -7.10 4.71
C GLU A 7 -11.87 -6.62 3.45
N ASN A 8 -12.11 -5.38 3.02
CA ASN A 8 -11.42 -4.77 1.88
C ASN A 8 -9.90 -4.66 2.15
N LEU A 9 -9.51 -4.25 3.35
CA LEU A 9 -8.12 -4.15 3.72
C LEU A 9 -7.42 -5.51 3.70
N LYS A 10 -8.08 -6.57 4.22
CA LYS A 10 -7.59 -7.95 4.14
C LYS A 10 -7.36 -8.41 2.70
N LYS A 11 -8.29 -8.10 1.78
CA LYS A 11 -8.14 -8.42 0.35
C LYS A 11 -6.95 -7.71 -0.27
N ILE A 12 -6.72 -6.44 0.07
CA ILE A 12 -5.54 -5.69 -0.39
C ILE A 12 -4.26 -6.32 0.16
N TYR A 13 -4.21 -6.65 1.45
CA TYR A 13 -3.01 -7.26 2.06
C TYR A 13 -2.69 -8.63 1.49
N MET A 14 -3.71 -9.46 1.23
CA MET A 14 -3.53 -10.73 0.54
C MET A 14 -2.96 -10.52 -0.88
N GLY A 15 -3.45 -9.51 -1.60
CA GLY A 15 -2.91 -9.13 -2.90
C GLY A 15 -1.46 -8.62 -2.84
N ILE A 16 -1.08 -7.90 -1.78
CA ILE A 16 0.32 -7.49 -1.54
C ILE A 16 1.20 -8.70 -1.28
N GLY A 17 0.71 -9.68 -0.51
CA GLY A 17 1.42 -10.95 -0.32
C GLY A 17 1.69 -11.68 -1.65
N VAL A 18 0.70 -11.75 -2.54
CA VAL A 18 0.88 -12.32 -3.88
C VAL A 18 1.85 -11.48 -4.72
N TYR A 19 1.74 -10.15 -4.67
CA TYR A 19 2.66 -9.24 -5.35
C TYR A 19 4.11 -9.45 -4.91
N ASP A 20 4.37 -9.54 -3.61
CA ASP A 20 5.71 -9.78 -3.07
C ASP A 20 6.23 -11.15 -3.52
N LEU A 21 5.39 -12.18 -3.51
CA LEU A 21 5.76 -13.53 -3.94
C LEU A 21 6.19 -13.56 -5.42
N VAL A 22 5.46 -12.87 -6.29
CA VAL A 22 5.82 -12.68 -7.71
C VAL A 22 7.09 -11.84 -7.85
N GLY A 23 7.21 -10.75 -7.09
CA GLY A 23 8.39 -9.88 -7.10
C GLY A 23 9.66 -10.61 -6.69
N LEU A 24 9.60 -11.42 -5.63
CA LEU A 24 10.71 -12.27 -5.17
C LEU A 24 11.09 -13.31 -6.22
N LEU A 25 10.12 -13.93 -6.87
CA LEU A 25 10.36 -14.90 -7.93
C LEU A 25 11.08 -14.27 -9.14
N LEU A 26 10.65 -13.06 -9.55
CA LEU A 26 11.33 -12.29 -10.60
C LEU A 26 12.77 -11.93 -10.21
N ILE A 27 12.98 -11.45 -8.99
CA ILE A 27 14.31 -11.13 -8.46
C ILE A 27 15.23 -12.37 -8.47
N ALA A 28 14.68 -13.54 -8.14
CA ALA A 28 15.40 -14.81 -8.18
C ALA A 28 15.79 -15.23 -9.60
N ILE A 29 14.87 -15.14 -10.56
CA ILE A 29 15.12 -15.49 -11.97
C ILE A 29 16.21 -14.60 -12.58
N ILE A 30 16.27 -13.32 -12.21
CA ILE A 30 17.27 -12.36 -12.74
C ILE A 30 18.64 -12.52 -12.03
N GLY A 31 18.77 -13.46 -11.08
CA GLY A 31 20.01 -13.71 -10.35
C GLY A 31 20.39 -12.57 -9.38
N LYS A 32 19.42 -11.75 -8.98
CA LYS A 32 19.60 -10.62 -8.05
C LYS A 32 19.00 -10.87 -6.67
N ALA A 33 18.63 -12.13 -6.38
CA ALA A 33 18.16 -12.57 -5.08
C ALA A 33 19.28 -12.51 -4.03
N SER A 34 19.38 -11.35 -3.39
CA SER A 34 20.18 -11.15 -2.18
C SER A 34 19.24 -10.86 -1.02
N VAL A 35 19.73 -11.11 0.20
CA VAL A 35 19.00 -10.76 1.43
C VAL A 35 18.61 -9.27 1.42
N SER A 36 19.48 -8.38 0.94
CA SER A 36 19.23 -6.94 0.86
C SER A 36 18.09 -6.59 -0.11
N THR A 37 18.04 -7.26 -1.27
CA THR A 37 17.00 -7.09 -2.30
C THR A 37 15.63 -7.59 -1.82
N MET A 38 15.62 -8.76 -1.18
CA MET A 38 14.39 -9.36 -0.65
C MET A 38 13.86 -8.59 0.56
N ALA A 39 14.75 -8.25 1.49
CA ALA A 39 14.41 -7.45 2.67
C ALA A 39 13.89 -6.07 2.27
N GLY A 40 14.46 -5.45 1.23
CA GLY A 40 13.96 -4.17 0.74
C GLY A 40 12.53 -4.23 0.22
N LEU A 41 12.22 -5.22 -0.62
CA LEU A 41 10.86 -5.43 -1.11
C LEU A 41 9.86 -5.61 0.03
N LEU A 42 10.15 -6.56 0.94
CA LEU A 42 9.27 -6.87 2.06
C LEU A 42 9.13 -5.70 3.04
N ALA A 43 10.22 -5.01 3.36
CA ALA A 43 10.17 -3.84 4.25
C ALA A 43 9.33 -2.71 3.64
N GLY A 44 9.51 -2.42 2.35
CA GLY A 44 8.69 -1.44 1.64
C GLY A 44 7.21 -1.81 1.64
N SER A 45 6.89 -3.08 1.38
CA SER A 45 5.51 -3.58 1.39
C SER A 45 4.87 -3.51 2.78
N ILE A 46 5.60 -3.86 3.84
CA ILE A 46 5.12 -3.72 5.22
C ILE A 46 4.83 -2.26 5.57
N VAL A 47 5.74 -1.34 5.23
CA VAL A 47 5.53 0.10 5.45
C VAL A 47 4.31 0.59 4.68
N ALA A 48 4.13 0.14 3.44
CA ALA A 48 2.95 0.47 2.65
C ALA A 48 1.65 -0.03 3.30
N MET A 49 1.65 -1.25 3.84
CA MET A 49 0.51 -1.82 4.56
C MET A 49 0.18 -1.02 5.81
N LEU A 50 1.18 -0.65 6.62
CA LEU A 50 0.99 0.15 7.83
C LEU A 50 0.49 1.57 7.53
N ALA A 51 1.03 2.19 6.48
CA ALA A 51 0.55 3.48 6.02
C ALA A 51 -0.92 3.39 5.58
N LEU A 52 -1.29 2.36 4.80
CA LEU A 52 -2.67 2.13 4.38
C LEU A 52 -3.60 1.86 5.57
N PHE A 53 -3.16 1.09 6.58
CA PHE A 53 -3.93 0.84 7.80
C PHE A 53 -4.23 2.15 8.54
N SER A 54 -3.22 3.01 8.68
CA SER A 54 -3.34 4.29 9.38
C SER A 54 -4.34 5.20 8.68
N ILE A 55 -4.29 5.26 7.35
CA ILE A 55 -5.27 5.99 6.52
C ILE A 55 -6.68 5.40 6.71
N ALA A 56 -6.81 4.08 6.61
CA ALA A 56 -8.07 3.36 6.80
C ALA A 56 -8.72 3.66 8.16
N LYS A 57 -7.92 3.63 9.24
CA LYS A 57 -8.37 3.95 10.59
C LYS A 57 -8.79 5.41 10.74
N ASN A 58 -8.03 6.33 10.13
CA ASN A 58 -8.38 7.75 10.13
C ASN A 58 -9.67 8.01 9.35
N LEU A 59 -9.89 7.34 8.22
CA LEU A 59 -11.10 7.47 7.41
C LEU A 59 -12.36 6.92 8.12
N ASP A 60 -12.24 5.78 8.81
CA ASP A 60 -13.32 5.19 9.61
C ASP A 60 -13.81 6.16 10.71
N GLY A 61 -12.89 6.91 11.33
CA GLY A 61 -13.21 7.92 12.34
C GLY A 61 -13.87 9.20 11.79
N LEU A 62 -13.96 9.37 10.46
CA LEU A 62 -14.50 10.56 9.81
C LEU A 62 -15.93 10.40 9.28
N GLY A 63 -16.54 9.21 9.38
CA GLY A 63 -17.86 8.91 8.83
C GLY A 63 -19.01 9.82 9.28
N ASN A 64 -18.78 10.67 10.30
CA ASN A 64 -19.74 11.62 10.86
C ASN A 64 -19.35 13.10 10.74
N ARG A 65 -18.30 13.48 9.99
CA ARG A 65 -17.85 14.89 9.90
C ARG A 65 -18.20 15.56 8.57
N ASP A 66 -18.37 16.88 8.59
CA ASP A 66 -18.69 17.71 7.43
C ASP A 66 -17.75 17.50 6.23
N LYS A 67 -18.28 17.62 5.00
CA LYS A 67 -17.54 17.39 3.73
C LYS A 67 -16.17 18.10 3.68
N LYS A 68 -16.06 19.33 4.21
CA LYS A 68 -14.80 20.10 4.25
C LYS A 68 -13.74 19.43 5.14
N SER A 69 -14.16 18.89 6.29
CA SER A 69 -13.28 18.20 7.23
C SER A 69 -12.86 16.81 6.75
N ALA A 70 -13.73 16.13 5.99
CA ALA A 70 -13.43 14.86 5.34
C ALA A 70 -12.36 15.02 4.25
N THR A 71 -12.46 16.06 3.42
CA THR A 71 -11.45 16.40 2.40
C THR A 71 -10.10 16.80 3.02
N LEU A 72 -10.11 17.61 4.08
CA LEU A 72 -8.87 18.02 4.74
C LEU A 72 -8.16 16.82 5.41
N SER A 73 -8.93 15.93 6.02
CA SER A 73 -8.38 14.74 6.68
C SER A 73 -7.88 13.70 5.68
N SER A 74 -8.51 13.59 4.49
CA SER A 74 -7.98 12.74 3.42
C SER A 74 -6.66 13.29 2.88
N MET A 75 -6.56 14.60 2.63
CA MET A 75 -5.30 15.24 2.24
C MET A 75 -4.18 15.03 3.27
N GLY A 76 -4.48 15.23 4.56
CA GLY A 76 -3.50 14.99 5.63
C GLY A 76 -3.02 13.54 5.71
N SER A 77 -3.93 12.59 5.48
CA SER A 77 -3.62 11.16 5.46
C SER A 77 -2.72 10.77 4.27
N TYR A 78 -2.92 11.38 3.10
CA TYR A 78 -2.03 11.22 1.94
C TYR A 78 -0.65 11.89 2.15
N ALA A 79 -0.62 13.08 2.75
CA ALA A 79 0.64 13.75 3.09
C ALA A 79 1.46 12.91 4.09
N PHE A 80 0.81 12.34 5.09
CA PHE A 80 1.45 11.44 6.06
C PHE A 80 2.04 10.20 5.38
N ARG A 81 1.32 9.61 4.41
CA ARG A 81 1.83 8.48 3.62
C ARG A 81 3.12 8.84 2.87
N ILE A 82 3.13 9.98 2.19
CA ILE A 82 4.30 10.48 1.46
C ILE A 82 5.47 10.72 2.41
N PHE A 83 5.20 11.31 3.58
CA PHE A 83 6.21 11.53 4.62
C PHE A 83 6.86 10.22 5.09
N ILE A 84 6.04 9.21 5.43
CA ILE A 84 6.55 7.89 5.86
C ILE A 84 7.34 7.20 4.74
N TYR A 85 6.86 7.29 3.49
CA TYR A 85 7.56 6.70 2.35
C TYR A 85 8.92 7.37 2.12
N GLY A 86 8.98 8.70 2.21
CA GLY A 86 10.22 9.47 2.14
C GLY A 86 11.19 9.09 3.25
N ALA A 87 10.72 9.02 4.50
CA ALA A 87 11.55 8.63 5.64
C ALA A 87 12.17 7.24 5.48
N VAL A 88 11.39 6.27 5.01
CA VAL A 88 11.87 4.90 4.80
C VAL A 88 12.82 4.80 3.61
N LEU A 89 12.61 5.58 2.54
CA LEU A 89 13.55 5.64 1.42
C LEU A 89 14.88 6.29 1.82
N VAL A 90 14.86 7.36 2.61
CA VAL A 90 16.08 7.98 3.17
C VAL A 90 16.81 6.98 4.06
N PHE A 91 16.10 6.29 4.94
CA PHE A 91 16.69 5.23 5.78
C PHE A 91 17.28 4.09 4.94
N ALA A 92 16.57 3.65 3.90
CA ALA A 92 17.08 2.63 2.98
C ALA A 92 18.34 3.10 2.24
N ALA A 93 18.43 4.40 1.92
CA ALA A 93 19.59 4.97 1.21
C ALA A 93 20.82 5.13 2.10
N THR A 94 20.63 5.28 3.41
CA THR A 94 21.73 5.41 4.37
C THR A 94 22.21 4.07 4.93
N THR A 95 21.41 3.00 4.81
CA THR A 95 21.78 1.64 5.25
C THR A 95 22.28 0.77 4.09
N LYS A 96 23.33 -0.02 4.33
CA LYS A 96 23.84 -0.99 3.33
C LYS A 96 23.07 -2.31 3.32
N HIS A 97 22.22 -2.54 4.32
CA HIS A 97 21.56 -3.82 4.55
C HIS A 97 20.26 -3.98 3.75
N ILE A 98 19.76 -2.92 3.10
CA ILE A 98 18.48 -2.88 2.41
C ILE A 98 18.63 -2.15 1.07
N ASN A 99 18.08 -2.70 -0.01
CA ASN A 99 18.17 -2.07 -1.32
C ASN A 99 17.04 -1.05 -1.54
N VAL A 100 17.40 0.22 -1.73
CA VAL A 100 16.47 1.35 -1.95
C VAL A 100 15.48 1.12 -3.08
N TYR A 101 15.93 0.55 -4.20
CA TYR A 101 15.06 0.33 -5.37
C TYR A 101 13.98 -0.69 -5.04
N THR A 102 14.34 -1.77 -4.33
CA THR A 102 13.35 -2.76 -3.90
C THR A 102 12.44 -2.25 -2.81
N VAL A 103 12.92 -1.38 -1.92
CA VAL A 103 12.06 -0.65 -0.97
C VAL A 103 11.03 0.19 -1.72
N ALA A 104 11.45 0.93 -2.75
CA ALA A 104 10.52 1.70 -3.58
C ALA A 104 9.46 0.80 -4.25
N LEU A 105 9.86 -0.36 -4.79
CA LEU A 105 8.93 -1.35 -5.36
C LEU A 105 7.95 -1.91 -4.32
N GLY A 106 8.39 -2.12 -3.08
CA GLY A 106 7.53 -2.53 -1.98
C GLY A 106 6.56 -1.42 -1.57
N LEU A 107 7.02 -0.16 -1.52
CA LEU A 107 6.19 0.98 -1.11
C LEU A 107 5.00 1.21 -2.07
N ILE A 108 5.20 0.97 -3.37
CA ILE A 108 4.15 1.14 -4.38
C ILE A 108 3.21 -0.07 -4.50
N SER A 109 3.50 -1.19 -3.83
CA SER A 109 2.72 -2.45 -3.89
C SER A 109 1.22 -2.22 -3.70
N THR A 110 0.84 -1.46 -2.67
CA THR A 110 -0.54 -1.06 -2.38
C THR A 110 -1.26 -0.45 -3.59
N ASN A 111 -0.62 0.49 -4.32
CA ASN A 111 -1.25 1.13 -5.48
C ASN A 111 -1.39 0.15 -6.65
N ILE A 112 -0.39 -0.71 -6.87
CA ILE A 112 -0.41 -1.73 -7.92
C ILE A 112 -1.52 -2.74 -7.64
N VAL A 113 -1.60 -3.27 -6.42
CA VAL A 113 -2.58 -4.27 -6.03
C VAL A 113 -4.00 -3.71 -6.11
N ILE A 114 -4.24 -2.48 -5.63
CA ILE A 114 -5.55 -1.84 -5.75
C ILE A 114 -5.93 -1.68 -7.23
N LYS A 115 -5.01 -1.21 -8.07
CA LYS A 115 -5.26 -1.06 -9.51
C LYS A 115 -5.51 -2.41 -10.19
N ALA A 116 -4.75 -3.44 -9.84
CA ALA A 116 -4.90 -4.79 -10.38
C ALA A 116 -6.25 -5.41 -9.97
N GLN A 117 -6.67 -5.28 -8.71
CA GLN A 117 -7.98 -5.74 -8.25
C GLN A 117 -9.12 -5.03 -8.98
N ASN A 118 -8.97 -3.73 -9.26
CA ASN A 118 -9.95 -2.97 -10.03
C ASN A 118 -10.03 -3.41 -11.50
N LEU A 119 -8.91 -3.83 -12.10
CA LEU A 119 -8.84 -4.28 -13.50
C LEU A 119 -9.31 -5.75 -13.65
N LEU A 120 -8.82 -6.64 -12.80
CA LEU A 120 -9.13 -8.08 -12.84
C LEU A 120 -10.53 -8.39 -12.31
N GLY A 121 -11.09 -7.53 -11.47
CA GLY A 121 -12.44 -7.68 -10.92
C GLY A 121 -13.57 -7.40 -11.91
N GLY A 122 -13.29 -6.96 -13.15
CA GLY A 122 -14.24 -6.89 -14.29
C GLY A 122 -15.54 -6.09 -14.09
N LYS A 123 -15.77 -5.52 -12.91
CA LYS A 123 -16.88 -4.63 -12.57
C LYS A 123 -16.32 -3.54 -11.67
N ASN A 124 -16.43 -2.31 -12.15
CA ASN A 124 -16.13 -1.07 -11.44
C ASN A 124 -16.52 -1.14 -9.95
N LEU A 125 -15.58 -1.52 -9.08
CA LEU A 125 -15.75 -1.39 -7.62
C LEU A 125 -15.94 0.09 -7.25
N ILE A 126 -15.44 1.00 -8.08
CA ILE A 126 -15.74 2.44 -8.03
C ILE A 126 -17.24 2.71 -8.23
N LYS A 127 -17.96 2.00 -9.12
CA LYS A 127 -19.42 2.14 -9.29
C LYS A 127 -20.19 1.55 -8.11
N LYS A 128 -19.74 0.40 -7.58
CA LYS A 128 -20.31 -0.23 -6.38
C LYS A 128 -20.10 0.57 -5.09
N MET A 129 -18.98 1.30 -4.98
CA MET A 129 -18.74 2.24 -3.86
C MET A 129 -19.49 3.56 -4.02
N ARG A 130 -19.89 3.92 -5.24
CA ARG A 130 -20.58 5.18 -5.54
C ARG A 130 -22.11 5.12 -5.45
N LYS A 131 -22.72 3.92 -5.33
CA LYS A 131 -24.19 3.74 -5.44
C LYS A 131 -24.77 4.50 -6.65
N GLU A 132 -24.08 4.45 -7.77
CA GLU A 132 -24.62 4.96 -9.03
C GLU A 132 -24.97 3.74 -9.86
N ASP A 133 -26.28 3.47 -9.94
CA ASP A 133 -26.88 2.49 -10.85
C ASP A 133 -26.38 2.73 -12.30
#